data_AF-A0A2C9UUM7-F1
#
_entry.id   AF-A0A2C9UUM7-F1
#
_cell.length_a   1.000
_cell.length_b   1.000
_cell.length_c   1.000
_cell.angle_alpha   90.00
_cell.angle_beta   90.00
_cell.angle_gamma   90.00
#
_symmetry.space_group_name_H-M   'P 1'
#
loop_
_entity.id
_entity.type
_entity.pdbx_description
1 polymer ?
#
loop_
_entity_poly.entity_id
_entity_poly.type
_entity_poly.pdbx_seq_one_letter_code
_entity_poly.pdbx_strand_id
1 'polypeptide(L)'
;MYSFTERLSCLLFHQLWEVDDFGSRNGKQNIVLNYLGLISERLVINDGPIPNILVTNALNDIIIAKIFPNMDACVAFACVLNAKNTRKYVGSKSFAQETQITCSLLHNLLDVVGEVQLAQLEIRNVVQTCFRSSSVEQLDLQLCFIDFNNGRKVMVTLDMTCLKCGIYPSDIFPYQFQAYFSGKSTPLHESLSAKIKVAVDGLRVGHSRIIRLCRCISQVLQSSST
;
A
#
# COMPACT_ATOMS: atom_id res chain seq x y z
N MET A 1 23.97 7.27 -9.91
CA MET A 1 23.51 6.69 -8.64
C MET A 1 22.09 6.21 -8.90
N TYR A 2 21.92 4.94 -9.24
CA TYR A 2 20.62 4.40 -9.66
C TYR A 2 19.62 4.46 -8.49
N SER A 3 18.38 4.84 -8.77
CA SER A 3 17.34 4.93 -7.74
C SER A 3 16.97 3.52 -7.24
N PHE A 4 16.53 3.39 -5.99
CA PHE A 4 16.04 2.12 -5.42
C PHE A 4 14.92 1.52 -6.29
N THR A 5 14.16 2.37 -6.98
CA THR A 5 13.13 2.06 -7.97
C THR A 5 13.69 1.33 -9.19
N GLU A 6 14.91 1.65 -9.65
CA GLU A 6 15.56 0.95 -10.76
C GLU A 6 16.09 -0.43 -10.34
N ARG A 7 16.53 -0.61 -9.09
CA ARG A 7 16.90 -1.94 -8.58
C ARG A 7 15.71 -2.90 -8.45
N LEU A 8 14.53 -2.37 -8.09
CA LEU A 8 13.27 -3.12 -8.12
C LEU A 8 12.76 -3.33 -9.55
N SER A 9 13.08 -2.43 -10.49
CA SER A 9 12.68 -2.59 -11.89
C SER A 9 13.36 -3.79 -12.59
N CYS A 10 14.55 -4.22 -12.15
CA CYS A 10 15.14 -5.50 -12.59
C CYS A 10 14.46 -6.74 -11.97
N LEU A 11 13.73 -6.61 -10.87
CA LEU A 11 12.96 -7.70 -10.25
C LEU A 11 11.57 -7.90 -10.90
N LEU A 12 11.15 -7.01 -11.82
CA LEU A 12 9.85 -7.03 -12.50
C LEU A 12 9.56 -8.28 -13.34
N PHE A 13 10.58 -9.12 -13.62
CA PHE A 13 10.44 -10.38 -14.36
C PHE A 13 10.83 -11.62 -13.56
N HIS A 14 11.22 -11.46 -12.29
CA HIS A 14 11.64 -12.58 -11.45
C HIS A 14 10.59 -12.94 -10.41
N GLN A 15 10.50 -14.24 -10.15
CA GLN A 15 9.74 -14.84 -9.06
C GLN A 15 10.04 -14.09 -7.75
N LEU A 16 9.06 -13.40 -7.17
CA LEU A 16 9.21 -12.61 -5.94
C LEU A 16 9.32 -13.48 -4.68
N TRP A 17 9.30 -14.79 -4.85
CA TRP A 17 9.25 -15.76 -3.78
C TRP A 17 10.23 -16.91 -4.00
N GLU A 18 10.65 -17.49 -2.88
CA GLU A 18 11.39 -18.73 -2.82
C GLU A 18 10.64 -19.74 -1.95
N VAL A 19 10.89 -21.04 -2.16
CA VAL A 19 10.33 -22.08 -1.29
C VAL A 19 11.15 -22.11 0.00
N ASP A 20 10.49 -21.80 1.11
CA ASP A 20 11.09 -21.77 2.45
C ASP A 20 10.99 -23.15 3.11
N ASP A 21 9.86 -23.83 2.94
CA ASP A 21 9.60 -25.16 3.48
C ASP A 21 8.62 -25.94 2.58
N PHE A 22 8.79 -27.26 2.54
CA PHE A 22 7.91 -28.18 1.82
C PHE A 22 7.80 -29.51 2.57
N GLY A 23 6.57 -29.98 2.77
CA GLY A 23 6.34 -31.27 3.41
C GLY A 23 5.00 -31.90 3.05
N SER A 24 4.94 -33.22 3.16
CA SER A 24 3.70 -33.98 3.05
C SER A 24 3.43 -34.72 4.37
N ARG A 25 2.22 -34.61 4.90
CA ARG A 25 1.79 -35.36 6.09
C ARG A 25 0.31 -35.72 5.99
N ASN A 26 -0.01 -37.00 6.20
CA ASN A 26 -1.38 -37.51 6.21
C ASN A 26 -2.19 -37.17 4.94
N GLY A 27 -1.58 -37.28 3.76
CA GLY A 27 -2.25 -36.97 2.48
C GLY A 27 -2.50 -35.48 2.23
N LYS A 28 -1.89 -34.59 3.02
CA LYS A 28 -1.89 -33.14 2.80
C LYS A 28 -0.49 -32.68 2.40
N GLN A 29 -0.42 -31.86 1.36
CA GLN A 29 0.82 -31.21 0.95
C GLN A 29 0.85 -29.80 1.55
N ASN A 30 1.99 -29.39 2.09
CA ASN A 30 2.18 -28.11 2.73
C ASN A 30 3.40 -27.45 2.09
N ILE A 31 3.20 -26.25 1.56
CA ILE A 31 4.21 -25.45 0.87
C ILE A 31 4.28 -24.12 1.59
N VAL A 32 5.48 -23.67 1.97
CA VAL A 32 5.72 -22.35 2.53
C VAL A 32 6.57 -21.57 1.56
N LEU A 33 6.10 -20.39 1.20
CA LEU A 33 6.75 -19.47 0.29
C LEU A 33 7.18 -18.22 1.04
N ASN A 34 8.43 -17.81 0.86
CA ASN A 34 8.97 -16.58 1.40
C ASN A 34 9.01 -15.52 0.31
N TYR A 35 8.30 -14.40 0.51
CA TYR A 35 8.28 -13.27 -0.40
C TYR A 35 9.19 -12.15 0.09
N LEU A 36 10.41 -12.08 -0.46
CA LEU A 36 11.41 -11.04 -0.19
C LEU A 36 11.75 -10.85 1.31
N GLY A 37 11.52 -11.87 2.15
CA GLY A 37 11.62 -11.78 3.62
C GLY A 37 10.49 -10.99 4.30
N LEU A 38 9.53 -10.48 3.53
CA LEU A 38 8.42 -9.63 4.02
C LEU A 38 7.21 -10.46 4.44
N ILE A 39 6.88 -11.51 3.66
CA ILE A 39 5.70 -12.34 3.88
C ILE A 39 6.09 -13.82 3.79
N SER A 40 5.53 -14.63 4.67
CA SER A 40 5.51 -16.09 4.58
C SER A 40 4.09 -16.54 4.24
N GLU A 41 3.88 -17.03 3.02
CA GLU A 41 2.61 -17.63 2.59
C GLU A 41 2.68 -19.13 2.76
N ARG A 42 1.73 -19.71 3.49
CA ARG A 42 1.58 -21.15 3.65
C ARG A 42 0.37 -21.62 2.85
N LEU A 43 0.59 -22.59 1.97
CA LEU A 43 -0.43 -23.27 1.17
C LEU A 43 -0.56 -24.71 1.64
N VAL A 44 -1.74 -25.10 2.08
CA VAL A 44 -2.07 -26.49 2.43
C VAL A 44 -3.05 -27.04 1.40
N ILE A 45 -2.58 -27.99 0.60
CA ILE A 45 -3.35 -28.68 -0.44
C ILE A 45 -3.94 -29.95 0.17
N ASN A 46 -5.26 -30.08 0.07
CA ASN A 46 -6.01 -31.24 0.55
C ASN A 46 -6.61 -31.99 -0.64
N ASP A 47 -6.10 -33.17 -0.94
CA ASP A 47 -6.53 -34.02 -2.07
C ASP A 47 -7.69 -34.97 -1.71
N GLY A 48 -8.56 -34.55 -0.78
CA GLY A 48 -9.71 -35.34 -0.34
C GLY A 48 -10.84 -35.43 -1.38
N PRO A 49 -11.99 -36.06 -1.03
CA PRO A 49 -13.14 -36.19 -1.93
C PRO A 49 -13.62 -34.84 -2.51
N ILE A 50 -13.40 -33.76 -1.75
CA ILE A 50 -13.58 -32.39 -2.20
C ILE A 50 -12.21 -31.68 -2.09
N PRO A 51 -11.47 -31.57 -3.20
CA PRO A 51 -10.18 -30.91 -3.23
C PRO A 51 -10.29 -29.45 -2.79
N ASN A 52 -9.35 -29.00 -1.97
CA ASN A 52 -9.28 -27.60 -1.56
C ASN A 52 -7.85 -27.16 -1.21
N ILE A 53 -7.63 -25.85 -1.31
CA ILE A 53 -6.40 -25.19 -0.89
C ILE A 53 -6.73 -24.22 0.25
N LEU A 54 -5.96 -24.31 1.33
CA LEU A 54 -5.96 -23.33 2.42
C LEU A 54 -4.73 -22.46 2.29
N VAL A 55 -4.91 -21.15 2.39
CA VAL A 55 -3.84 -20.16 2.25
C VAL A 55 -3.84 -19.26 3.49
N THR A 56 -2.67 -19.11 4.09
CA THR A 56 -2.45 -18.23 5.25
C THR A 56 -1.19 -17.44 5.05
N ASN A 57 -1.25 -16.13 5.32
CA ASN A 57 -0.12 -15.22 5.20
C ASN A 57 0.34 -14.76 6.58
N ALA A 58 1.63 -14.88 6.87
CA ALA A 58 2.27 -14.29 8.03
C ALA A 58 3.18 -13.15 7.58
N LEU A 59 3.11 -12.01 8.25
CA LEU A 59 3.94 -10.84 7.95
C LEU A 59 5.18 -10.82 8.83
N ASN A 60 6.28 -10.34 8.27
CA ASN A 60 7.46 -9.97 9.03
C ASN A 60 7.41 -8.47 9.39
N ASP A 61 6.57 -8.14 10.38
CA ASP A 61 6.32 -6.75 10.78
C ASP A 61 7.59 -5.99 11.14
N ILE A 62 8.59 -6.69 11.71
CA ILE A 62 9.88 -6.09 12.09
C ILE A 62 10.64 -5.64 10.83
N ILE A 63 10.73 -6.49 9.80
CA ILE A 63 11.42 -6.15 8.56
C ILE A 63 10.64 -5.08 7.79
N ILE A 64 9.30 -5.19 7.71
CA ILE A 64 8.45 -4.22 7.01
C ILE A 64 8.59 -2.83 7.64
N ALA A 65 8.48 -2.72 8.96
CA ALA A 65 8.62 -1.44 9.67
C ALA A 65 10.05 -0.85 9.56
N LYS A 66 11.06 -1.71 9.42
CA LYS A 66 12.45 -1.28 9.20
C LYS A 66 12.68 -0.72 7.80
N ILE A 67 12.11 -1.35 6.76
CA ILE A 67 12.28 -0.93 5.37
C ILE A 67 11.42 0.30 5.05
N PHE A 68 10.20 0.34 5.59
CA PHE A 68 9.21 1.39 5.34
C PHE A 68 8.83 2.11 6.65
N PRO A 69 9.76 2.88 7.25
CA PRO A 69 9.49 3.57 8.50
C PRO A 69 8.51 4.74 8.31
N ASN A 70 7.91 5.19 9.41
CA ASN A 70 7.09 6.42 9.47
C ASN A 70 5.87 6.45 8.53
N MET A 71 5.30 5.29 8.22
CA MET A 71 4.06 5.20 7.43
C MET A 71 3.11 4.11 7.86
N ASP A 72 3.38 3.39 8.95
CA ASP A 72 2.57 2.26 9.41
C ASP A 72 2.36 1.20 8.31
N ALA A 73 3.40 0.90 7.53
CA ALA A 73 3.33 0.01 6.38
C ALA A 73 2.71 -1.36 6.71
N CYS A 74 2.98 -1.93 7.89
CA CYS A 74 2.42 -3.21 8.32
C CYS A 74 0.88 -3.22 8.27
N VAL A 75 0.21 -2.07 8.49
CA VAL A 75 -1.25 -1.94 8.36
C VAL A 75 -1.69 -2.20 6.92
N ALA A 76 -1.02 -1.60 5.95
CA ALA A 76 -1.30 -1.80 4.53
C ALA A 76 -1.02 -3.24 4.10
N PHE A 77 0.13 -3.80 4.49
CA PHE A 77 0.48 -5.20 4.22
C PHE A 77 -0.58 -6.17 4.77
N ALA A 78 -1.01 -5.98 6.02
CA ALA A 78 -2.00 -6.83 6.65
C ALA A 78 -3.37 -6.75 5.97
N CYS A 79 -3.78 -5.54 5.57
CA CYS A 79 -5.05 -5.30 4.89
C CYS A 79 -5.07 -5.89 3.46
N VAL A 80 -4.04 -5.61 2.66
CA VAL A 80 -3.95 -6.03 1.25
C VAL A 80 -3.78 -7.54 1.11
N LEU A 81 -2.91 -8.14 1.93
CA LEU A 81 -2.58 -9.57 1.83
C LEU A 81 -3.45 -10.47 2.70
N ASN A 82 -4.42 -9.88 3.42
CA ASN A 82 -5.36 -10.59 4.27
C ASN A 82 -4.67 -11.44 5.35
N ALA A 83 -3.58 -10.94 5.95
CA ALA A 83 -2.68 -11.71 6.81
C ALA A 83 -3.32 -12.30 8.08
N LYS A 84 -4.49 -11.80 8.48
CA LYS A 84 -5.20 -12.29 9.69
C LYS A 84 -6.19 -13.40 9.39
N ASN A 85 -6.45 -13.72 8.13
CA ASN A 85 -7.51 -14.61 7.72
C ASN A 85 -6.97 -15.81 6.93
N THR A 86 -7.54 -16.98 7.19
CA THR A 86 -7.31 -18.16 6.34
C THR A 86 -8.24 -18.10 5.15
N ARG A 87 -7.70 -18.13 3.93
CA ARG A 87 -8.49 -18.24 2.71
C ARG A 87 -8.65 -19.72 2.35
N LYS A 88 -9.89 -20.15 2.12
CA LYS A 88 -10.20 -21.52 1.68
C LYS A 88 -10.79 -21.47 0.27
N TYR A 89 -10.14 -22.18 -0.65
CA TYR A 89 -10.59 -22.32 -2.03
C TYR A 89 -11.00 -23.75 -2.28
N VAL A 90 -12.26 -23.96 -2.69
CA VAL A 90 -12.80 -25.27 -3.07
C VAL A 90 -12.79 -25.37 -4.59
N GLY A 91 -12.38 -26.51 -5.14
CA GLY A 91 -12.31 -26.74 -6.58
C GLY A 91 -10.92 -26.52 -7.18
N SER A 92 -10.87 -26.11 -8.45
CA SER A 92 -9.66 -26.16 -9.29
C SER A 92 -8.73 -24.95 -9.18
N LYS A 93 -8.89 -24.08 -8.17
CA LYS A 93 -7.97 -22.94 -8.02
C LYS A 93 -6.55 -23.48 -7.86
N SER A 94 -5.66 -23.09 -8.76
CA SER A 94 -4.32 -23.68 -8.81
C SER A 94 -3.37 -22.93 -7.89
N PHE A 95 -2.33 -23.65 -7.43
CA PHE A 95 -1.17 -23.04 -6.75
C PHE A 95 -0.60 -21.86 -7.56
N ALA A 96 -0.52 -21.99 -8.88
CA ALA A 96 -0.04 -20.94 -9.77
C ALA A 96 -0.94 -19.68 -9.73
N GLN A 97 -2.26 -19.85 -9.66
CA GLN A 97 -3.18 -18.72 -9.56
C GLN A 97 -3.04 -17.99 -8.21
N GLU A 98 -2.91 -18.72 -7.10
CA GLU A 98 -2.74 -18.08 -5.79
C GLU A 98 -1.42 -17.31 -5.71
N THR A 99 -0.32 -17.94 -6.11
CA THR A 99 1.00 -17.30 -6.09
C THR A 99 1.04 -16.08 -7.01
N GLN A 100 0.37 -16.11 -8.16
CA GLN A 100 0.23 -14.96 -9.05
C GLN A 100 -0.57 -13.83 -8.39
N ILE A 101 -1.70 -14.13 -7.74
CA ILE A 101 -2.50 -13.14 -7.00
C ILE A 101 -1.65 -12.48 -5.92
N THR A 102 -0.97 -13.26 -5.08
CA THR A 102 -0.12 -12.74 -4.01
C THR A 102 1.02 -11.89 -4.57
N CYS A 103 1.66 -12.30 -5.67
CA CYS A 103 2.67 -11.48 -6.36
C CYS A 103 2.11 -10.15 -6.86
N SER A 104 0.97 -10.14 -7.54
CA SER A 104 0.36 -8.92 -8.08
C SER A 104 -0.05 -7.95 -6.97
N LEU A 105 -0.60 -8.45 -5.87
CA LEU A 105 -0.96 -7.63 -4.71
C LEU A 105 0.29 -7.03 -4.04
N LEU A 106 1.32 -7.87 -3.82
CA LEU A 106 2.58 -7.43 -3.23
C LEU A 106 3.27 -6.38 -4.10
N HIS A 107 3.28 -6.57 -5.42
CA HIS A 107 3.93 -5.64 -6.33
C HIS A 107 3.29 -4.25 -6.29
N ASN A 108 1.97 -4.18 -6.39
CA ASN A 108 1.22 -2.94 -6.27
C ASN A 108 1.44 -2.25 -4.92
N LEU A 109 1.49 -3.03 -3.85
CA LEU A 109 1.75 -2.51 -2.52
C LEU A 109 3.17 -1.94 -2.42
N LEU A 110 4.18 -2.64 -2.95
CA LEU A 110 5.58 -2.20 -3.00
C LEU A 110 5.74 -0.90 -3.78
N ASP A 111 5.07 -0.77 -4.92
CA ASP A 111 5.03 0.47 -5.70
C ASP A 111 4.51 1.63 -4.84
N VAL A 112 3.36 1.45 -4.18
CA VAL A 112 2.76 2.50 -3.34
C VAL A 112 3.66 2.86 -2.16
N VAL A 113 4.15 1.91 -1.36
CA VAL A 113 4.99 2.24 -0.20
C VAL A 113 6.32 2.87 -0.62
N GLY A 114 6.86 2.45 -1.76
CA GLY A 114 8.04 3.06 -2.37
C GLY A 114 7.78 4.52 -2.79
N GLU A 115 6.64 4.79 -3.40
CA GLU A 115 6.23 6.16 -3.75
C GLU A 115 5.98 7.05 -2.53
N VAL A 116 5.39 6.51 -1.46
CA VAL A 116 5.18 7.22 -0.19
C VAL A 116 6.53 7.58 0.43
N GLN A 117 7.46 6.62 0.50
CA GLN A 117 8.81 6.86 1.00
C GLN A 117 9.53 7.93 0.17
N LEU A 118 9.42 7.86 -1.16
CA LEU A 118 10.02 8.84 -2.05
C LEU A 118 9.39 10.25 -1.86
N ALA A 119 8.08 10.33 -1.66
CA ALA A 119 7.40 11.58 -1.35
C ALA A 119 7.89 12.20 -0.04
N GLN A 120 8.10 11.41 1.01
CA GLN A 120 8.69 11.88 2.28
C GLN A 120 10.11 12.42 2.10
N LEU A 121 10.90 11.83 1.21
CA LEU A 121 12.29 12.22 0.97
C LEU A 121 12.40 13.47 0.09
N GLU A 122 11.60 13.56 -0.98
CA GLU A 122 11.74 14.60 -1.99
C GLU A 122 10.89 15.85 -1.73
N ILE A 123 9.72 15.69 -1.10
CA ILE A 123 8.72 16.75 -0.99
C ILE A 123 8.77 17.33 0.42
N ARG A 124 9.53 18.42 0.57
CA ARG A 124 9.92 19.00 1.87
C ARG A 124 8.78 19.33 2.82
N ASN A 125 7.59 19.63 2.30
CA ASN A 125 6.44 19.94 3.15
C ASN A 125 5.60 18.72 3.52
N VAL A 126 5.89 17.51 3.03
CA VAL A 126 5.30 16.26 3.54
C VAL A 126 5.98 15.94 4.87
N VAL A 127 5.25 16.09 5.97
CA VAL A 127 5.81 15.96 7.33
C VAL A 127 5.41 14.66 8.03
N GLN A 128 4.34 14.00 7.57
CA GLN A 128 3.91 12.73 8.12
C GLN A 128 3.10 11.98 7.05
N THR A 129 3.25 10.66 7.03
CA THR A 129 2.40 9.76 6.26
C THR A 129 1.97 8.60 7.15
N CYS A 130 0.83 7.99 6.91
CA CYS A 130 0.31 6.92 7.75
C CYS A 130 -0.74 6.10 7.00
N PHE A 131 -0.57 4.79 6.92
CA PHE A 131 -1.65 3.89 6.52
C PHE A 131 -2.57 3.61 7.70
N ARG A 132 -3.87 3.65 7.45
CA ARG A 132 -4.89 3.32 8.43
C ARG A 132 -5.88 2.34 7.84
N SER A 133 -6.45 1.51 8.71
CA SER A 133 -7.50 0.58 8.32
C SER A 133 -8.54 0.58 9.44
N SER A 134 -9.74 1.06 9.12
CA SER A 134 -10.90 1.10 10.02
C SER A 134 -11.62 -0.25 10.08
N SER A 135 -11.47 -1.06 9.03
CA SER A 135 -12.04 -2.39 8.89
C SER A 135 -11.16 -3.24 7.96
N VAL A 136 -11.40 -4.55 7.90
CA VAL A 136 -10.71 -5.44 6.95
C VAL A 136 -10.92 -4.99 5.50
N GLU A 137 -11.99 -4.24 5.22
CA GLU A 137 -12.35 -3.82 3.86
C GLU A 137 -11.76 -2.49 3.43
N GLN A 138 -11.47 -1.60 4.37
CA GLN A 138 -11.04 -0.24 4.06
C GLN A 138 -9.56 -0.04 4.39
N LEU A 139 -8.83 0.54 3.43
CA LEU A 139 -7.45 0.98 3.61
C LEU A 139 -7.35 2.45 3.20
N ASP A 140 -6.89 3.29 4.13
CA ASP A 140 -6.68 4.71 3.90
C ASP A 140 -5.18 5.03 3.95
N LEU A 141 -4.73 5.96 3.12
CA LEU A 141 -3.43 6.62 3.24
C LEU A 141 -3.62 8.08 3.62
N GLN A 142 -3.09 8.44 4.78
CA GLN A 142 -3.04 9.83 5.25
C GLN A 142 -1.71 10.46 4.89
N LEU A 143 -1.78 11.65 4.29
CA LEU A 143 -0.66 12.49 3.90
C LEU A 143 -0.79 13.82 4.62
N CYS A 144 0.18 14.17 5.46
CA CYS A 144 0.21 15.41 6.20
C CYS A 144 1.25 16.36 5.60
N PHE A 145 0.78 17.52 5.19
CA PHE A 145 1.59 18.60 4.66
C PHE A 145 1.69 19.74 5.67
N ILE A 146 2.80 20.47 5.69
CA ILE A 146 2.92 21.74 6.41
C ILE A 146 2.92 22.90 5.41
N ASP A 147 2.07 23.89 5.64
CA ASP A 147 2.16 25.18 4.98
C ASP A 147 3.22 26.01 5.71
N PHE A 148 4.36 26.23 5.05
CA PHE A 148 5.46 26.98 5.66
C PHE A 148 5.14 28.46 5.90
N ASN A 149 4.13 29.02 5.24
CA ASN A 149 3.80 30.44 5.35
C ASN A 149 3.06 30.77 6.65
N ASN A 150 2.23 29.85 7.14
CA ASN A 150 1.41 30.05 8.33
C ASN A 150 1.59 28.94 9.39
N GLY A 151 2.43 27.94 9.13
CA GLY A 151 2.71 26.81 10.01
C GLY A 151 1.56 25.82 10.17
N ARG A 152 0.45 25.96 9.42
CA ARG A 152 -0.69 25.06 9.49
C ARG A 152 -0.35 23.72 8.86
N LYS A 153 -0.81 22.65 9.47
CA LYS A 153 -0.72 21.31 8.87
C LYS A 153 -2.02 20.99 8.14
N VAL A 154 -1.92 20.42 6.95
CA VAL A 154 -3.04 19.96 6.13
C VAL A 154 -2.93 18.46 5.97
N MET A 155 -3.89 17.73 6.51
CA MET A 155 -4.00 16.28 6.34
C MET A 155 -4.98 15.98 5.22
N VAL A 156 -4.52 15.15 4.29
CA VAL A 156 -5.27 14.66 3.13
C VAL A 156 -5.39 13.14 3.28
N THR A 157 -6.61 12.61 3.15
CA THR A 157 -6.85 11.16 3.21
C THR A 157 -7.23 10.65 1.82
N LEU A 158 -6.53 9.60 1.39
CA LEU A 158 -6.77 8.86 0.15
C LEU A 158 -7.35 7.48 0.47
N ASP A 159 -8.33 7.04 -0.30
CA ASP A 159 -8.78 5.64 -0.27
C ASP A 159 -7.83 4.78 -1.12
N MET A 160 -7.18 3.82 -0.47
CA MET A 160 -6.21 2.89 -1.03
C MET A 160 -6.76 1.46 -1.10
N THR A 161 -8.06 1.27 -0.92
CA THR A 161 -8.74 -0.03 -0.96
C THR A 161 -8.55 -0.74 -2.30
N CYS A 162 -8.32 0.01 -3.39
CA CYS A 162 -8.00 -0.52 -4.70
C CYS A 162 -6.78 -1.47 -4.71
N LEU A 163 -5.85 -1.33 -3.75
CA LEU A 163 -4.69 -2.21 -3.62
C LEU A 163 -5.09 -3.66 -3.34
N LYS A 164 -6.22 -3.89 -2.68
CA LYS A 164 -6.76 -5.24 -2.44
C LYS A 164 -7.19 -5.97 -3.71
N CYS A 165 -7.47 -5.20 -4.76
CA CYS A 165 -7.86 -5.72 -6.07
C CYS A 165 -6.69 -5.79 -7.06
N GLY A 166 -5.50 -5.30 -6.68
CA GLY A 166 -4.33 -5.28 -7.55
C GLY A 166 -4.47 -4.37 -8.78
N ILE A 167 -5.32 -3.34 -8.70
CA ILE A 167 -5.61 -2.44 -9.84
C ILE A 167 -4.85 -1.11 -9.80
N TYR A 168 -3.91 -0.95 -8.86
CA TYR A 168 -3.03 0.21 -8.84
C TYR A 168 -2.14 0.23 -10.09
N PRO A 169 -1.81 1.40 -10.68
CA PRO A 169 -2.26 2.75 -10.34
C PRO A 169 -3.62 3.10 -10.96
N SER A 170 -4.71 2.85 -10.23
CA SER A 170 -6.06 3.29 -10.59
C SER A 170 -6.27 4.77 -10.27
N ASP A 171 -7.43 5.29 -10.63
CA ASP A 171 -7.90 6.57 -10.11
C ASP A 171 -7.98 6.53 -8.58
N ILE A 172 -7.27 7.46 -7.94
CA ILE A 172 -7.25 7.68 -6.50
C ILE A 172 -7.45 9.17 -6.28
N PHE A 173 -8.48 9.51 -5.49
CA PHE A 173 -8.87 10.87 -5.18
C PHE A 173 -8.92 11.08 -3.66
N PRO A 174 -8.49 12.25 -3.18
CA PRO A 174 -8.73 12.64 -1.80
C PRO A 174 -10.22 12.78 -1.52
N TYR A 175 -10.71 12.09 -0.49
CA TYR A 175 -12.10 12.22 -0.04
C TYR A 175 -12.23 13.04 1.25
N GLN A 176 -11.13 13.24 2.00
CA GLN A 176 -11.15 14.00 3.24
C GLN A 176 -9.96 14.97 3.36
N PHE A 177 -10.25 16.16 3.87
CA PHE A 177 -9.27 17.23 4.13
C PHE A 177 -9.46 17.81 5.53
N GLN A 178 -8.39 17.84 6.32
CA GLN A 178 -8.39 18.42 7.66
C GLN A 178 -7.23 19.40 7.81
N ALA A 179 -7.47 20.52 8.49
CA ALA A 179 -6.44 21.47 8.90
C ALA A 179 -6.16 21.29 10.39
N TYR A 180 -4.89 21.37 10.77
CA TYR A 180 -4.45 21.35 12.16
C TYR A 180 -3.64 22.60 12.45
N PHE A 181 -4.03 23.30 13.51
CA PHE A 181 -3.31 24.46 14.01
C PHE A 181 -3.36 24.49 15.53
N SER A 182 -2.20 24.64 16.18
CA SER A 182 -2.08 24.68 17.65
C SER A 182 -2.79 23.52 18.36
N GLY A 183 -2.72 22.30 17.81
CA GLY A 183 -3.31 21.09 18.39
C GLY A 183 -4.83 20.91 18.16
N LYS A 184 -5.50 21.83 17.47
CA LYS A 184 -6.93 21.71 17.13
C LYS A 184 -7.10 21.25 15.69
N SER A 185 -8.02 20.30 15.45
CA SER A 185 -8.42 19.84 14.12
C SER A 185 -9.69 20.55 13.66
N THR A 186 -9.67 21.13 12.46
CA THR A 186 -10.85 21.70 11.82
C THR A 186 -10.94 21.20 10.37
N PRO A 187 -12.14 21.15 9.77
CA PRO A 187 -12.25 20.98 8.33
C PRO A 187 -11.39 22.00 7.57
N LEU A 188 -10.78 21.57 6.47
CA LEU A 188 -10.01 22.48 5.63
C LEU A 188 -10.96 23.51 4.99
N HIS A 189 -10.49 24.76 4.86
CA HIS A 189 -11.26 25.82 4.23
C HIS A 189 -11.71 25.40 2.81
N GLU A 190 -12.99 25.60 2.50
CA GLU A 190 -13.63 25.05 1.30
C GLU A 190 -12.96 25.51 0.00
N SER A 191 -12.50 26.77 -0.06
CA SER A 191 -11.78 27.26 -1.24
C SER A 191 -10.45 26.54 -1.47
N LEU A 192 -9.74 26.14 -0.41
CA LEU A 192 -8.46 25.45 -0.53
C LEU A 192 -8.67 23.97 -0.85
N SER A 193 -9.67 23.32 -0.23
CA SER A 193 -10.02 21.94 -0.56
C SER A 193 -10.50 21.82 -2.02
N ALA A 194 -11.26 22.78 -2.53
CA ALA A 194 -11.66 22.84 -3.93
C ALA A 194 -10.45 22.99 -4.87
N LYS A 195 -9.50 23.90 -4.57
CA LYS A 195 -8.26 24.04 -5.35
C LYS A 195 -7.46 22.74 -5.40
N ILE A 196 -7.32 22.05 -4.26
CA ILE A 196 -6.61 20.77 -4.21
C ILE A 196 -7.33 19.73 -5.06
N LYS A 197 -8.66 19.58 -4.92
CA LYS A 197 -9.44 18.64 -5.73
C LYS A 197 -9.26 18.88 -7.23
N VAL A 198 -9.46 20.11 -7.69
CA VAL A 198 -9.29 20.48 -9.10
C VAL A 198 -7.88 20.14 -9.62
N ALA A 199 -6.84 20.43 -8.83
CA ALA A 199 -5.48 20.15 -9.23
C ALA A 199 -5.20 18.63 -9.32
N VAL A 200 -5.75 17.85 -8.39
CA VAL A 200 -5.66 16.39 -8.39
C VAL A 200 -6.45 15.77 -9.54
N ASP A 201 -7.64 16.29 -9.85
CA ASP A 201 -8.48 15.82 -10.96
C ASP A 201 -7.81 16.01 -12.33
N GLY A 202 -6.93 17.01 -12.44
CA GLY A 202 -6.11 17.23 -13.64
C GLY A 202 -4.98 16.21 -13.84
N LEU A 203 -4.67 15.37 -12.84
CA LEU A 203 -3.60 14.38 -12.94
C LEU A 203 -4.08 13.15 -13.72
N ARG A 204 -3.35 12.77 -14.77
CA ARG A 204 -3.59 11.50 -15.49
C ARG A 204 -3.31 10.28 -14.61
N VAL A 205 -4.11 9.23 -14.81
CA VAL A 205 -3.88 7.88 -14.26
C VAL A 205 -2.54 7.33 -14.75
N GLY A 206 -1.87 6.50 -13.94
CA GLY A 206 -0.61 5.86 -14.30
C GLY A 206 0.42 5.85 -13.17
N HIS A 207 1.61 5.30 -13.44
CA HIS A 207 2.68 5.10 -12.46
C HIS A 207 3.05 6.37 -11.67
N SER A 208 3.66 6.16 -10.50
CA SER A 208 4.07 7.25 -9.63
C SER A 208 2.90 8.13 -9.19
N ARG A 209 1.70 7.54 -9.00
CA ARG A 209 0.47 8.29 -8.74
C ARG A 209 0.52 9.04 -7.42
N ILE A 210 0.98 8.39 -6.35
CA ILE A 210 1.03 8.97 -5.00
C ILE A 210 2.03 10.13 -4.96
N ILE A 211 3.24 9.96 -5.50
CA ILE A 211 4.21 11.06 -5.48
C ILE A 211 3.77 12.24 -6.36
N ARG A 212 3.11 11.99 -7.50
CA ARG A 212 2.53 13.06 -8.33
C ARG A 212 1.40 13.79 -7.61
N LEU A 213 0.52 13.07 -6.90
CA LEU A 213 -0.49 13.64 -6.00
C LEU A 213 0.15 14.54 -4.94
N CYS A 214 1.18 14.06 -4.25
CA CYS A 214 1.87 14.84 -3.22
C CYS A 214 2.50 16.11 -3.79
N ARG A 215 3.14 16.05 -4.96
CA ARG A 215 3.73 17.23 -5.62
C ARG A 215 2.66 18.25 -5.98
N CYS A 216 1.53 17.78 -6.53
CA CYS A 216 0.40 18.62 -6.89
C CYS A 216 -0.19 19.35 -5.67
N ILE A 217 -0.47 18.61 -4.58
CA ILE A 217 -0.98 19.19 -3.34
C ILE A 217 0.02 20.20 -2.76
N SER A 218 1.31 19.85 -2.74
CA SER A 218 2.37 20.76 -2.28
C SER A 218 2.38 22.08 -3.05
N GLN A 219 2.25 22.03 -4.38
CA GLN A 219 2.22 23.23 -5.23
C GLN A 219 1.00 24.11 -4.93
N VAL A 220 -0.18 23.51 -4.70
CA VAL A 220 -1.41 24.26 -4.36
C VAL A 220 -1.28 24.97 -3.02
N LEU A 221 -0.67 24.31 -2.02
CA LEU A 221 -0.44 24.91 -0.70
C LEU A 221 0.55 26.08 -0.79
N GLN A 222 1.59 25.95 -1.61
CA GLN A 222 2.57 27.02 -1.83
C GLN A 222 2.00 28.20 -2.61
N SER A 223 1.13 27.96 -3.61
CA SER A 223 0.54 29.02 -4.45
C SER A 223 -0.65 29.73 -3.83
N SER A 224 -1.36 29.11 -2.88
CA SER A 224 -2.48 29.74 -2.17
C SER A 224 -2.05 30.77 -1.13
N SER A 225 -0.76 31.08 -1.08
CA SER A 225 -0.12 31.96 -0.10
C SER A 225 0.33 33.32 -0.67
N THR A 226 0.02 33.59 -1.93
CA THR A 226 0.10 34.91 -2.59
C THR A 226 -1.29 35.44 -2.86
#